data_AF-A0A2N9L8Z4-F1
#
_entry.id   AF-A0A2N9L8Z4-F1
#
_cell.length_a   1.000
_cell.length_b   1.000
_cell.length_c   1.000
_cell.angle_alpha   90.00
_cell.angle_beta   90.00
_cell.angle_gamma   90.00
#
_symmetry.space_group_name_H-M   'P 1'
#
loop_
_entity.id
_entity.type
_entity.pdbx_description
1 polymer ?
#
loop_
_entity_poly.entity_id
_entity_poly.type
_entity_poly.pdbx_seq_one_letter_code
_entity_poly.pdbx_strand_id
1 'polypeptide(L)'
;MRQLLFATVLALPAAMPALAQPDAPGAPPANSASLGHSALKATTFKVGSTATNLAVLSYAAGGFVGGAALTTFMLASSWVIYTANDYLWDSYSPPPTKRTEDQSFDATADVWRNTGKFLTYKPVIASIKLAALYAYTSSAAVTAVFGAASILTNTGVFYINNLAWDWYDWYAGTPAEAVPPR
;
A
#
# COMPACT_ATOMS: atom_id res chain seq x y z
N MET A 1 17.26 31.13 -11.64
CA MET A 1 17.65 29.88 -10.97
C MET A 1 17.56 30.10 -9.46
N ARG A 2 16.56 29.55 -8.79
CA ARG A 2 16.36 29.72 -7.34
C ARG A 2 16.32 28.32 -6.73
N GLN A 3 17.36 27.97 -5.98
CA GLN A 3 17.44 26.71 -5.24
C GLN A 3 16.51 26.80 -4.03
N LEU A 4 15.48 25.96 -3.98
CA LEU A 4 14.65 25.75 -2.79
C LEU A 4 14.90 24.33 -2.28
N LEU A 5 15.80 24.23 -1.30
CA LEU A 5 15.95 23.11 -0.40
C LEU A 5 14.70 23.05 0.48
N PHE A 6 13.81 22.08 0.23
CA PHE A 6 12.75 21.71 1.17
C PHE A 6 13.14 20.40 1.85
N ALA A 7 13.66 20.53 3.07
CA ALA A 7 13.73 19.44 4.03
C ALA A 7 12.36 19.35 4.73
N THR A 8 11.53 18.41 4.31
CA THR A 8 10.24 18.13 4.96
C THR A 8 10.45 17.01 5.99
N VAL A 9 10.51 17.38 7.26
CA VAL A 9 10.45 16.43 8.38
C VAL A 9 9.01 15.92 8.46
N LEU A 10 8.81 14.65 8.14
CA LEU A 10 7.53 13.94 8.26
C LEU A 10 7.24 13.69 9.75
N ALA A 11 6.42 14.54 10.36
CA ALA A 11 5.75 14.24 11.63
C ALA A 11 4.48 13.44 11.33
N LEU A 12 4.49 12.14 11.63
CA LEU A 12 3.32 11.27 11.58
C LEU A 12 2.40 11.53 12.80
N PRO A 13 1.09 11.76 12.63
CA PRO A 13 0.16 11.72 13.76
C PRO A 13 -0.08 10.26 14.16
N ALA A 14 0.46 9.87 15.32
CA ALA A 14 0.20 8.60 15.97
C ALA A 14 -1.20 8.60 16.61
N ALA A 15 -2.24 8.36 15.81
CA ALA A 15 -3.56 7.99 16.30
C ALA A 15 -3.89 6.60 15.77
N MET A 16 -3.34 5.58 16.43
CA MET A 16 -3.73 4.19 16.19
C MET A 16 -4.98 3.88 17.02
N PRO A 17 -6.04 3.29 16.44
CA PRO A 17 -7.12 2.72 17.25
C PRO A 17 -6.57 1.59 18.12
N ALA A 18 -7.16 1.42 19.30
CA ALA A 18 -6.74 0.44 20.30
C ALA A 18 -6.57 -0.96 19.67
N LEU A 19 -5.31 -1.42 19.58
CA LEU A 19 -4.94 -2.72 19.05
C LEU A 19 -5.34 -3.80 20.06
N ALA A 20 -6.01 -4.85 19.58
CA ALA A 20 -6.33 -6.02 20.38
C ALA A 20 -5.02 -6.64 20.95
N GLN A 21 -5.06 -7.01 22.21
CA GLN A 21 -3.93 -7.57 22.95
C GLN A 21 -3.54 -8.94 22.36
N PRO A 22 -2.25 -9.21 22.06
CA PRO A 22 -1.86 -10.50 21.52
C PRO A 22 -1.88 -11.57 22.62
N ASP A 23 -2.49 -12.71 22.30
CA ASP A 23 -2.43 -13.93 23.11
C ASP A 23 -0.98 -14.47 23.20
N ALA A 24 -0.71 -15.22 24.27
CA ALA A 24 0.56 -15.76 24.76
C ALA A 24 1.51 -16.41 23.71
N PRO A 25 2.83 -16.59 23.99
CA PRO A 25 3.82 -16.95 22.99
C PRO A 25 3.70 -18.42 22.56
N GLY A 26 2.93 -18.66 21.50
CA GLY A 26 3.03 -19.83 20.63
C GLY A 26 3.98 -19.58 19.46
N ALA A 27 4.32 -20.64 18.71
CA ALA A 27 5.11 -20.52 17.49
C ALA A 27 4.53 -19.41 16.58
N PRO A 28 5.39 -18.60 15.91
CA PRO A 28 4.91 -17.53 15.05
C PRO A 28 3.91 -18.13 14.05
N PRO A 29 2.69 -17.60 13.94
CA PRO A 29 1.71 -18.11 13.00
C PRO A 29 2.32 -18.15 11.60
N ALA A 30 1.89 -19.10 10.76
CA ALA A 30 2.35 -19.23 9.37
C ALA A 30 2.22 -17.93 8.54
N ASN A 31 1.46 -16.95 9.04
CA ASN A 31 1.30 -15.60 8.52
C ASN A 31 2.05 -14.55 9.36
N SER A 32 3.27 -14.85 9.80
CA SER A 32 4.11 -13.86 10.49
C SER A 32 4.47 -12.72 9.54
N ALA A 33 4.34 -11.47 10.00
CA ALA A 33 4.69 -10.30 9.21
C ALA A 33 6.10 -10.43 8.60
N SER A 34 6.20 -10.26 7.28
CA SER A 34 7.45 -10.46 6.55
C SER A 34 7.71 -9.27 5.62
N LEU A 35 8.82 -8.57 5.86
CA LEU A 35 9.25 -7.46 5.00
C LEU A 35 9.44 -7.92 3.56
N GLY A 36 9.94 -9.14 3.33
CA GLY A 36 10.12 -9.69 1.99
C GLY A 36 8.78 -9.92 1.29
N HIS A 37 7.79 -10.44 2.01
CA HIS A 37 6.44 -10.63 1.48
C HIS A 37 5.76 -9.30 1.16
N SER A 38 5.80 -8.34 2.09
CA SER A 38 5.27 -6.98 1.87
C SER A 38 5.96 -6.24 0.72
N ALA A 39 7.28 -6.44 0.56
CA ALA A 39 8.04 -5.87 -0.55
C ALA A 39 7.63 -6.49 -1.90
N LEU A 40 7.33 -7.79 -1.92
CA LEU A 40 6.83 -8.47 -3.12
C LEU A 40 5.42 -8.00 -3.49
N LYS A 41 4.51 -7.89 -2.50
CA LYS A 41 3.18 -7.25 -2.63
C LYS A 41 3.28 -5.83 -3.19
N ALA A 42 4.21 -5.03 -2.65
CA ALA A 42 4.46 -3.68 -3.13
C ALA A 42 4.93 -3.68 -4.58
N THR A 43 5.79 -4.63 -4.95
CA THR A 43 6.38 -4.73 -6.30
C THR A 43 5.33 -5.06 -7.34
N THR A 44 4.45 -6.04 -7.11
CA THR A 44 3.35 -6.36 -8.04
C THR A 44 2.38 -5.19 -8.19
N PHE A 45 2.07 -4.50 -7.09
CA PHE A 45 1.28 -3.27 -7.10
C PHE A 45 1.95 -2.17 -7.93
N LYS A 46 3.29 -2.03 -7.87
CA LYS A 46 4.03 -1.06 -8.69
C LYS A 46 4.05 -1.44 -10.14
N VAL A 47 4.21 -2.71 -10.51
CA VAL A 47 4.08 -3.14 -11.90
C VAL A 47 2.72 -2.72 -12.46
N GLY A 48 1.63 -3.00 -11.74
CA GLY A 48 0.28 -2.60 -12.17
C GLY A 48 0.06 -1.09 -12.26
N SER A 49 0.66 -0.31 -11.35
CA SER A 49 0.50 1.15 -11.32
C SER A 49 1.52 1.93 -12.16
N THR A 50 2.56 1.27 -12.70
CA THR A 50 3.61 1.95 -13.49
C THR A 50 3.08 2.43 -14.83
N ALA A 51 2.35 1.58 -15.56
CA ALA A 51 1.82 1.94 -16.87
C ALA A 51 0.86 3.14 -16.77
N THR A 52 0.00 3.14 -15.75
CA THR A 52 -0.99 4.20 -15.53
C THR A 52 -0.32 5.50 -15.09
N ASN A 53 0.64 5.43 -14.15
CA ASN A 53 1.41 6.61 -13.74
C ASN A 53 2.20 7.18 -14.92
N LEU A 54 2.86 6.33 -15.72
CA LEU A 54 3.64 6.80 -16.86
C LEU A 54 2.76 7.51 -17.88
N ALA A 55 1.60 6.96 -18.22
CA ALA A 55 0.67 7.59 -19.15
C ALA A 55 0.15 8.94 -18.61
N VAL A 56 -0.40 8.94 -17.38
CA VAL A 56 -1.03 10.13 -16.77
C VAL A 56 0.00 11.22 -16.51
N LEU A 57 1.17 10.87 -15.98
CA LEU A 57 2.21 11.82 -15.62
C LEU A 57 2.99 12.31 -16.84
N SER A 58 3.13 11.52 -17.91
CA SER A 58 3.72 12.01 -19.17
C SER A 58 2.84 13.08 -19.79
N TYR A 59 1.52 12.89 -19.77
CA TYR A 59 0.59 13.91 -20.24
C TYR A 59 0.67 15.16 -19.35
N ALA A 60 0.63 14.99 -18.02
CA ALA A 60 0.69 16.11 -17.08
C ALA A 60 2.01 16.91 -17.15
N ALA A 61 3.13 16.23 -17.41
CA ALA A 61 4.44 16.83 -17.53
C ALA A 61 4.73 17.43 -18.92
N GLY A 62 3.83 17.27 -19.88
CA GLY A 62 4.02 17.73 -21.26
C GLY A 62 5.02 16.91 -22.08
N GLY A 63 5.38 15.70 -21.62
CA GLY A 63 6.31 14.83 -22.33
C GLY A 63 6.73 13.59 -21.55
N PHE A 64 7.24 12.60 -22.29
CA PHE A 64 7.64 11.30 -21.75
C PHE A 64 8.75 11.39 -20.69
N VAL A 65 9.78 12.21 -20.91
CA VAL A 65 10.92 12.31 -19.98
C VAL A 65 10.48 12.80 -18.60
N GLY A 66 9.63 13.84 -18.56
CA GLY A 66 9.08 14.36 -17.30
C GLY A 66 8.14 13.35 -16.63
N GLY A 67 7.29 12.69 -17.43
CA GLY A 67 6.42 11.61 -16.96
C GLY A 67 7.19 10.43 -16.36
N ALA A 68 8.27 10.01 -17.01
CA ALA A 68 9.14 8.94 -16.51
C ALA A 68 9.81 9.34 -15.20
N ALA A 69 10.38 10.55 -15.10
CA ALA A 69 11.01 11.04 -13.87
C ALA A 69 10.03 11.07 -12.69
N LEU A 70 8.83 11.62 -12.89
CA LEU A 70 7.78 11.64 -11.89
C LEU A 70 7.29 10.22 -11.54
N THR A 71 7.19 9.34 -12.54
CA THR A 71 6.76 7.95 -12.32
C THR A 71 7.78 7.19 -11.48
N THR A 72 9.07 7.30 -11.77
CA THR A 72 10.14 6.67 -10.99
C THR A 72 10.17 7.19 -9.55
N PHE A 73 10.08 8.51 -9.37
CA PHE A 73 9.99 9.09 -8.03
C PHE A 73 8.78 8.58 -7.25
N MET A 74 7.61 8.56 -7.88
CA MET A 74 6.39 8.06 -7.26
C MET A 74 6.47 6.56 -6.98
N LEU A 75 7.09 5.78 -7.86
CA LEU A 75 7.28 4.35 -7.68
C LEU A 75 8.16 4.08 -6.46
N ALA A 76 9.32 4.72 -6.37
CA ALA A 76 10.25 4.53 -5.26
C ALA A 76 9.64 4.93 -3.91
N SER A 77 9.12 6.15 -3.79
CA SER A 77 8.51 6.65 -2.55
C SER A 77 7.33 5.78 -2.12
N SER A 78 6.46 5.43 -3.07
CA SER A 78 5.28 4.64 -2.77
C SER A 78 5.56 3.16 -2.56
N TRP A 79 6.69 2.64 -3.03
CA TRP A 79 7.11 1.26 -2.75
C TRP A 79 7.56 1.13 -1.30
N VAL A 80 8.39 2.08 -0.82
CA VAL A 80 8.87 2.10 0.57
C VAL A 80 7.69 2.23 1.54
N ILE A 81 6.81 3.21 1.31
CA ILE A 81 5.68 3.48 2.20
C ILE A 81 4.65 2.36 2.17
N TYR A 82 4.40 1.75 0.99
CA TYR A 82 3.53 0.57 0.92
C TYR A 82 4.13 -0.59 1.73
N THR A 83 5.40 -0.92 1.49
CA THR A 83 6.07 -2.04 2.16
C THR A 83 6.03 -1.88 3.67
N ALA A 84 6.35 -0.68 4.17
CA ALA A 84 6.30 -0.38 5.58
C ALA A 84 4.88 -0.45 6.14
N ASN A 85 3.91 0.16 5.45
CA ASN A 85 2.51 0.15 5.88
C ASN A 85 1.95 -1.28 5.95
N ASP A 86 2.19 -2.07 4.91
CA ASP A 86 1.75 -3.46 4.81
C ASP A 86 2.37 -4.31 5.93
N TYR A 87 3.68 -4.21 6.12
CA TYR A 87 4.39 -4.90 7.20
C TYR A 87 3.86 -4.53 8.59
N LEU A 88 3.63 -3.24 8.86
CA LEU A 88 3.09 -2.78 10.15
C LEU A 88 1.66 -3.30 10.36
N TRP A 89 0.83 -3.31 9.32
CA TRP A 89 -0.51 -3.91 9.40
C TRP A 89 -0.44 -5.41 9.66
N ASP A 90 0.42 -6.15 8.96
CA ASP A 90 0.58 -7.58 9.20
C ASP A 90 1.16 -7.87 10.60
N SER A 91 1.94 -6.95 11.17
CA SER A 91 2.52 -7.08 12.52
C SER A 91 1.51 -6.81 13.63
N TYR A 92 0.69 -5.77 13.50
CA TYR A 92 -0.21 -5.31 14.56
C TYR A 92 -1.67 -5.75 14.38
N SER A 93 -2.06 -6.09 13.15
CA SER A 93 -3.38 -6.58 12.79
C SER A 93 -3.25 -7.68 11.73
N PRO A 94 -2.69 -8.84 12.15
CA PRO A 94 -2.40 -9.94 11.25
C PRO A 94 -3.66 -10.41 10.51
N PRO A 95 -3.52 -10.91 9.26
CA PRO A 95 -4.65 -11.40 8.51
C PRO A 95 -5.28 -12.62 9.22
N PRO A 96 -6.59 -12.86 9.04
CA PRO A 96 -7.22 -14.08 9.52
C PRO A 96 -6.52 -15.33 8.99
N THR A 97 -6.28 -16.30 9.86
CA THR A 97 -5.76 -17.62 9.48
C THR A 97 -6.89 -18.62 9.38
N LYS A 98 -6.85 -19.51 8.37
CA LYS A 98 -7.80 -20.61 8.28
C LYS A 98 -7.63 -21.57 9.46
N ARG A 99 -8.75 -22.04 10.02
CA ARG A 99 -8.78 -23.02 11.13
C ARG A 99 -8.91 -24.46 10.64
N THR A 100 -9.47 -24.64 9.45
CA THR A 100 -9.65 -25.93 8.78
C THR A 100 -9.32 -25.79 7.30
N GLU A 101 -9.03 -26.91 6.63
CA GLU A 101 -8.75 -26.90 5.18
C GLU A 101 -9.98 -26.52 4.35
N ASP A 102 -11.18 -26.89 4.80
CA ASP A 102 -12.42 -26.61 4.09
C ASP A 102 -12.95 -25.17 4.33
N GLN A 103 -12.27 -24.37 5.14
CA GLN A 103 -12.71 -23.01 5.42
C GLN A 103 -12.54 -22.11 4.18
N SER A 104 -13.64 -21.54 3.71
CA SER A 104 -13.62 -20.61 2.59
C SER A 104 -12.96 -19.28 2.96
N PHE A 105 -12.35 -18.65 1.95
CA PHE A 105 -11.81 -17.31 2.06
C PHE A 105 -12.94 -16.28 2.23
N ASP A 106 -12.88 -15.48 3.30
CA ASP A 106 -13.82 -14.38 3.54
C ASP A 106 -13.33 -13.08 2.89
N ALA A 107 -13.75 -12.88 1.64
CA ALA A 107 -13.43 -11.66 0.89
C ALA A 107 -13.99 -10.38 1.53
N THR A 108 -15.03 -10.46 2.37
CA THR A 108 -15.63 -9.26 2.98
C THR A 108 -14.77 -8.76 4.14
N ALA A 109 -14.32 -9.67 5.01
CA ALA A 109 -13.36 -9.35 6.06
C ALA A 109 -12.05 -8.80 5.47
N ASP A 110 -11.62 -9.38 4.35
CA ASP A 110 -10.44 -8.93 3.62
C ASP A 110 -10.58 -7.50 3.09
N VAL A 111 -11.71 -7.18 2.44
CA VAL A 111 -11.99 -5.82 1.95
C VAL A 111 -11.96 -4.78 3.08
N TRP A 112 -12.47 -5.12 4.26
CA TRP A 112 -12.42 -4.21 5.41
C TRP A 112 -10.99 -3.94 5.87
N ARG A 113 -10.18 -5.00 6.00
CA ARG A 113 -8.77 -4.90 6.36
C ARG A 113 -7.98 -4.11 5.32
N ASN A 114 -8.20 -4.39 4.04
CA ASN A 114 -7.57 -3.69 2.93
C ASN A 114 -8.00 -2.23 2.85
N THR A 115 -9.21 -1.89 3.29
CA THR A 115 -9.64 -0.50 3.46
C THR A 115 -8.85 0.19 4.58
N GLY A 116 -8.60 -0.47 5.71
CA GLY A 116 -7.72 0.04 6.76
C GLY A 116 -6.30 0.31 6.27
N LYS A 117 -5.69 -0.64 5.55
CA LYS A 117 -4.39 -0.47 4.88
C LYS A 117 -4.41 0.70 3.90
N PHE A 118 -5.46 0.82 3.10
CA PHE A 118 -5.62 1.90 2.13
C PHE A 118 -5.67 3.27 2.80
N LEU A 119 -6.45 3.42 3.88
CA LEU A 119 -6.64 4.71 4.56
C LEU A 119 -5.38 5.19 5.31
N THR A 120 -4.49 4.27 5.69
CA THR A 120 -3.21 4.60 6.33
C THR A 120 -2.10 4.87 5.29
N TYR A 121 -2.13 4.17 4.16
CA TYR A 121 -1.17 4.32 3.07
C TYR A 121 -1.47 5.51 2.14
N LYS A 122 -2.72 5.63 1.68
CA LYS A 122 -3.09 6.48 0.53
C LYS A 122 -2.95 7.97 0.81
N PRO A 123 -3.36 8.53 1.97
CA PRO A 123 -3.19 9.96 2.22
C PRO A 123 -1.74 10.42 2.09
N VAL A 124 -0.80 9.64 2.63
CA VAL A 124 0.64 9.95 2.56
C VAL A 124 1.11 10.01 1.10
N ILE A 125 0.79 8.98 0.31
CA ILE A 125 1.22 8.92 -1.10
C ILE A 125 0.48 9.92 -1.99
N ALA A 126 -0.80 10.20 -1.71
CA ALA A 126 -1.54 11.23 -2.40
C ALA A 126 -0.88 12.60 -2.18
N SER A 127 -0.53 12.95 -0.94
CA SER A 127 0.15 14.20 -0.62
C SER A 127 1.51 14.32 -1.31
N ILE A 128 2.35 13.27 -1.25
CA ILE A 128 3.65 13.26 -1.93
C ILE A 128 3.46 13.44 -3.45
N LYS A 129 2.48 12.76 -4.04
CA LYS A 129 2.18 12.86 -5.48
C LYS A 129 1.76 14.26 -5.88
N LEU A 130 0.79 14.84 -5.16
CA LEU A 130 0.29 16.18 -5.46
C LEU A 130 1.40 17.22 -5.29
N ALA A 131 2.23 17.10 -4.24
CA ALA A 131 3.37 17.99 -4.03
C ALA A 131 4.41 17.86 -5.15
N ALA A 132 4.79 16.64 -5.56
CA ALA A 132 5.76 16.41 -6.63
C ALA A 132 5.25 16.92 -7.99
N LEU A 133 3.97 16.68 -8.29
CA LEU A 133 3.36 17.13 -9.53
C LEU A 133 3.25 18.65 -9.57
N TYR A 134 2.88 19.30 -8.47
CA TYR A 134 2.85 20.75 -8.37
C TYR A 134 4.25 21.34 -8.49
N ALA A 135 5.24 20.78 -7.78
CA ALA A 135 6.63 21.24 -7.85
C ALA A 135 7.18 21.14 -9.29
N TYR A 136 6.82 20.11 -10.03
CA TYR A 136 7.27 19.93 -11.41
C TYR A 136 6.55 20.85 -12.40
N THR A 137 5.21 20.95 -12.30
CA THR A 137 4.38 21.63 -13.31
C THR A 137 4.10 23.10 -12.98
N SER A 138 4.31 23.51 -11.72
CA SER A 138 3.90 24.80 -11.16
C SER A 138 2.43 25.16 -11.40
N SER A 139 1.56 24.16 -11.60
CA SER A 139 0.15 24.36 -11.96
C SER A 139 -0.78 23.60 -11.01
N ALA A 140 -1.59 24.36 -10.27
CA ALA A 140 -2.59 23.79 -9.36
C ALA A 140 -3.69 23.03 -10.12
N ALA A 141 -4.09 23.52 -11.30
CA ALA A 141 -5.10 22.87 -12.14
C ALA A 141 -4.61 21.50 -12.67
N VAL A 142 -3.38 21.45 -13.20
CA VAL A 142 -2.76 20.19 -13.64
C VAL A 142 -2.61 19.23 -12.46
N THR A 143 -2.17 19.75 -11.31
CA THR A 143 -2.03 18.96 -10.09
C THR A 143 -3.35 18.34 -9.65
N ALA A 144 -4.43 19.12 -9.62
CA ALA A 144 -5.75 18.63 -9.22
C ALA A 144 -6.26 17.55 -10.18
N VAL A 145 -6.26 17.82 -11.49
CA VAL A 145 -6.83 16.91 -12.49
C VAL A 145 -6.02 15.62 -12.60
N PHE A 146 -4.72 15.72 -12.86
CA PHE A 146 -3.87 14.54 -13.10
C PHE A 146 -3.49 13.83 -11.80
N GLY A 147 -3.39 14.56 -10.70
CA GLY A 147 -3.25 13.98 -9.37
C GLY A 147 -4.45 13.14 -8.98
N ALA A 148 -5.67 13.68 -9.13
CA ALA A 148 -6.90 12.94 -8.83
C ALA A 148 -7.08 11.73 -9.74
N ALA A 149 -6.89 11.89 -11.06
CA ALA A 149 -6.97 10.78 -12.02
C ALA A 149 -6.01 9.63 -11.64
N SER A 150 -4.74 9.96 -11.37
CA SER A 150 -3.74 8.98 -10.97
C SER A 150 -4.05 8.33 -9.61
N ILE A 151 -4.65 9.07 -8.68
CA ILE A 151 -5.10 8.55 -7.38
C ILE A 151 -6.22 7.53 -7.59
N LEU A 152 -7.25 7.87 -8.37
CA LEU A 152 -8.42 7.01 -8.63
C LEU A 152 -8.01 5.72 -9.33
N THR A 153 -7.22 5.80 -10.40
CA THR A 153 -6.76 4.61 -11.12
C THR A 153 -5.98 3.68 -10.22
N ASN A 154 -5.07 4.21 -9.37
CA ASN A 154 -4.27 3.38 -8.48
C ASN A 154 -5.05 2.81 -7.29
N THR A 155 -6.29 3.27 -7.03
CA THR A 155 -7.15 2.68 -6.00
C THR A 155 -7.65 1.31 -6.44
N GLY A 156 -8.12 1.15 -7.68
CA GLY A 156 -8.53 -0.15 -8.20
C GLY A 156 -7.38 -1.16 -8.18
N VAL A 157 -6.20 -0.75 -8.64
CA VAL A 157 -4.99 -1.59 -8.64
C VAL A 157 -4.60 -2.01 -7.23
N PHE A 158 -4.77 -1.13 -6.23
CA PHE A 158 -4.48 -1.46 -4.84
C PHE A 158 -5.38 -2.58 -4.33
N TYR A 159 -6.71 -2.47 -4.49
CA TYR A 159 -7.63 -3.48 -3.98
C TYR A 159 -7.48 -4.81 -4.70
N ILE A 160 -7.33 -4.79 -6.03
CA ILE A 160 -7.11 -6.02 -6.81
C ILE A 160 -5.82 -6.71 -6.38
N ASN A 161 -4.73 -5.96 -6.21
CA ASN A 161 -3.45 -6.52 -5.79
C ASN A 161 -3.53 -7.16 -4.40
N ASN A 162 -4.07 -6.45 -3.41
CA ASN A 162 -4.14 -6.97 -2.04
C ASN A 162 -5.07 -8.19 -1.96
N LEU A 163 -6.27 -8.10 -2.52
CA LEU A 163 -7.22 -9.23 -2.52
C LEU A 163 -6.61 -10.47 -3.21
N ALA A 164 -5.90 -10.30 -4.33
CA ALA A 164 -5.27 -11.41 -5.03
C ALA A 164 -4.18 -12.08 -4.19
N TRP A 165 -3.38 -11.28 -3.48
CA TRP A 165 -2.36 -11.82 -2.60
C TRP A 165 -2.95 -12.44 -1.33
N ASP A 166 -3.92 -11.80 -0.69
CA ASP A 166 -4.55 -12.31 0.53
C ASP A 166 -5.31 -13.62 0.23
N TRP A 167 -5.91 -13.74 -0.97
CA TRP A 167 -6.42 -15.00 -1.50
C TRP A 167 -5.32 -16.03 -1.71
N TYR A 168 -4.20 -15.66 -2.34
CA TYR A 168 -3.05 -16.57 -2.51
C TYR A 168 -2.53 -17.08 -1.17
N ASP A 169 -2.30 -16.18 -0.20
CA ASP A 169 -1.78 -16.51 1.13
C ASP A 169 -2.74 -17.43 1.90
N TRP A 170 -4.06 -17.23 1.76
CA TRP A 170 -5.07 -18.09 2.36
C TRP A 170 -4.97 -19.56 1.90
N TYR A 171 -4.77 -19.78 0.61
CA TYR A 171 -4.68 -21.14 0.04
C TYR A 171 -3.27 -21.73 0.10
N ALA A 172 -2.22 -20.89 0.12
CA ALA A 172 -0.85 -21.33 0.28
C ALA A 172 -0.51 -21.66 1.75
N GLY A 173 -1.18 -21.04 2.71
CA GLY A 173 -0.99 -21.28 4.13
C GLY A 173 -1.53 -22.65 4.59
N THR A 174 -0.96 -23.18 5.67
CA THR A 174 -1.53 -24.32 6.40
C THR A 174 -2.53 -23.83 7.45
N PRO A 175 -3.55 -24.62 7.82
CA PRO A 175 -4.44 -24.26 8.92
C PRO A 175 -3.65 -24.01 10.20
N ALA A 176 -4.08 -23.03 10.98
CA ALA A 176 -3.53 -22.79 12.30
C ALA A 176 -3.75 -24.03 13.17
N GLU A 177 -2.71 -24.50 13.85
CA GLU A 177 -2.80 -25.64 14.76
C GLU A 177 -3.88 -25.34 15.81
N ALA A 178 -4.85 -26.24 15.95
CA ALA A 178 -5.93 -26.06 16.91
C ALA A 178 -5.33 -26.04 18.31
N VAL A 179 -5.32 -24.86 18.95
CA VAL A 179 -4.95 -24.75 20.36
C VAL A 179 -5.95 -25.61 21.14
N PRO A 180 -5.52 -26.66 21.86
CA PRO A 180 -6.44 -27.47 22.65
C PRO A 180 -7.19 -26.58 23.65
N PRO A 181 -8.49 -26.82 23.89
CA PRO A 181 -9.21 -26.11 24.95
C PRO A 181 -8.50 -26.35 26.29
N ARG A 182 -8.26 -25.26 27.03
CA ARG A 182 -7.74 -25.32 28.41
C ARG A 182 -8.80 -25.84 29.37
#